data_AF-W2RSD7-F1
#
_entry.id   AF-W2RSD7-F1
#
_cell.length_a   1.000
_cell.length_b   1.000
_cell.length_c   1.000
_cell.angle_alpha   90.00
_cell.angle_beta   90.00
_cell.angle_gamma   90.00
#
_symmetry.space_group_name_H-M   'P 1'
#
loop_
_entity.id
_entity.type
_entity.pdbx_description
1 polymer ?
#
loop_
_entity_poly.entity_id
_entity_poly.type
_entity_poly.pdbx_seq_one_letter_code
_entity_poly.pdbx_strand_id
1 'polypeptide(L)'
;MASKYTALPVSEAKWATTTDDGTEETGSSSRGFRYMAIAALAAVSILLIFTSASTYTILSPSQEDFIPFQLNAYPPQTVEEDLYRDRLVALNTSDPIVPSTTNTKGLRYAILLPTFSGHFAFVVDFFQSLKCLCTDFQEVDFNIIVSDYQELQDLELLLSQLEPCHSTFSRFDTPPGNINGPNPRATIVTLYDVLPPTLQKTEGISTNDTGPLLAHRGKYIYQSIKKLSAAFHFDYDWALWLDSEAIAVRPFSIRNTFDTYVKHPTIWRSRMSKNQGQHEIMNNTAMVLGRSIESFGLPFWTLESVEWIIEKPIINDLYSYVSAAHATDFWTVWLDQGINFEVNLYNMHIHARKLETVDSIFSKYQVLETEREMIRFGMAPAFPQMETAQGTGFLERGFSLLRHPNIQPNFSGFLSRYGQRLFRMDDLGVADPEVIDRFLLDTPIDLLCSGAPPLHRWWGERVERGEIQVGKREEGEDGGGS
;
A
#
# COMPACT_ATOMS: atom_id res chain seq x y z
N MET A 1 -14.98 -33.27 -11.67
CA MET A 1 -15.66 -33.15 -12.98
C MET A 1 -15.16 -31.89 -13.64
N ALA A 2 -14.37 -32.02 -14.70
CA ALA A 2 -13.77 -30.90 -15.41
C ALA A 2 -14.79 -30.24 -16.36
N SER A 3 -14.87 -28.91 -16.35
CA SER A 3 -15.59 -28.15 -17.38
C SER A 3 -14.65 -27.12 -17.99
N LYS A 4 -14.38 -27.33 -19.28
CA LYS A 4 -13.66 -26.44 -20.19
C LYS A 4 -14.61 -25.31 -20.62
N TYR A 5 -14.13 -24.07 -20.64
CA TYR A 5 -14.78 -23.01 -21.42
C TYR A 5 -13.88 -22.58 -22.57
N THR A 6 -14.37 -22.91 -23.75
CA THR A 6 -13.89 -22.53 -25.09
C THR A 6 -14.23 -21.07 -25.40
N ALA A 7 -13.25 -20.33 -25.93
CA ALA A 7 -13.40 -19.00 -26.49
C ALA A 7 -13.96 -19.06 -27.92
N LEU A 8 -14.77 -18.04 -28.30
CA LEU A 8 -15.21 -17.73 -29.66
C LEU A 8 -15.33 -16.20 -29.83
N PRO A 9 -15.32 -15.67 -31.08
CA PRO A 9 -14.31 -14.71 -31.52
C PRO A 9 -14.83 -13.29 -31.80
N VAL A 10 -13.84 -12.41 -31.93
CA VAL A 10 -13.90 -11.00 -32.33
C VAL A 10 -14.40 -10.84 -33.76
N SER A 11 -15.37 -9.94 -33.96
CA SER A 11 -15.74 -9.42 -35.29
C SER A 11 -15.38 -7.94 -35.40
N GLU A 12 -14.55 -7.64 -36.40
CA GLU A 12 -14.20 -6.29 -36.88
C GLU A 12 -15.41 -5.55 -37.46
N ALA A 13 -15.48 -4.24 -37.22
CA ALA A 13 -16.26 -3.32 -38.05
C ALA A 13 -15.48 -2.04 -38.32
N LYS A 14 -15.42 -1.68 -39.61
CA LYS A 14 -14.71 -0.55 -40.21
C LYS A 14 -15.56 0.73 -40.25
N TRP A 15 -14.90 1.86 -39.95
CA TRP A 15 -14.95 3.19 -40.58
C TRP A 15 -16.29 3.79 -41.08
N ALA A 16 -16.62 4.98 -40.57
CA ALA A 16 -17.11 6.10 -41.39
C ALA A 16 -16.89 7.46 -40.70
N THR A 17 -16.26 8.36 -41.46
CA THR A 17 -16.00 9.79 -41.22
C THR A 17 -17.23 10.65 -41.51
N THR A 18 -17.42 11.73 -40.75
CA THR A 18 -18.05 12.98 -41.25
C THR A 18 -17.58 14.19 -40.43
N THR A 19 -17.23 15.23 -41.18
CA THR A 19 -16.81 16.59 -40.82
C THR A 19 -17.99 17.56 -40.74
N ASP A 20 -17.82 18.64 -39.96
CA ASP A 20 -18.27 20.05 -40.13
C ASP A 20 -18.52 20.66 -38.74
N ASP A 21 -17.83 21.71 -38.27
CA ASP A 21 -17.58 23.10 -38.73
C ASP A 21 -18.51 24.12 -38.04
N GLY A 22 -17.90 25.19 -37.51
CA GLY A 22 -18.53 26.48 -37.17
C GLY A 22 -18.67 26.79 -35.65
N THR A 23 -17.71 27.42 -34.96
CA THR A 23 -17.34 28.87 -34.88
C THR A 23 -18.07 29.69 -33.77
N GLU A 24 -17.23 30.33 -32.93
CA GLU A 24 -17.29 31.72 -32.38
C GLU A 24 -18.50 32.16 -31.50
N GLU A 25 -18.43 33.06 -30.50
CA GLU A 25 -17.38 33.91 -29.90
C GLU A 25 -17.93 34.58 -28.60
N THR A 26 -17.00 34.98 -27.71
CA THR A 26 -16.94 36.24 -26.90
C THR A 26 -17.69 36.47 -25.56
N GLY A 27 -16.92 37.03 -24.59
CA GLY A 27 -17.34 38.03 -23.58
C GLY A 27 -16.97 37.68 -22.12
N SER A 28 -15.83 38.05 -21.51
CA SER A 28 -15.41 39.39 -20.97
C SER A 28 -16.38 39.95 -19.91
N SER A 29 -16.06 40.46 -18.69
CA SER A 29 -14.81 40.89 -18.02
C SER A 29 -15.04 41.29 -16.53
N SER A 30 -13.94 41.29 -15.75
CA SER A 30 -13.47 42.31 -14.75
C SER A 30 -14.29 42.62 -13.46
N ARG A 31 -13.74 42.43 -12.25
CA ARG A 31 -12.78 43.20 -11.39
C ARG A 31 -13.43 44.25 -10.45
N GLY A 32 -12.95 44.26 -9.20
CA GLY A 32 -12.94 45.43 -8.29
C GLY A 32 -13.10 45.07 -6.79
N PHE A 33 -12.04 44.73 -6.04
CA PHE A 33 -11.13 45.56 -5.21
C PHE A 33 -11.71 46.25 -3.94
N ARG A 34 -10.96 46.07 -2.82
CA ARG A 34 -10.75 46.95 -1.62
C ARG A 34 -11.77 46.83 -0.45
N TYR A 35 -11.45 46.85 0.85
CA TYR A 35 -10.28 47.23 1.69
C TYR A 35 -10.44 46.61 3.12
N MET A 36 -9.36 46.08 3.75
CA MET A 36 -8.69 46.48 5.03
C MET A 36 -9.39 46.40 6.41
N ALA A 37 -8.58 45.90 7.38
CA ALA A 37 -8.62 46.04 8.85
C ALA A 37 -9.72 45.26 9.58
N ILE A 38 -9.44 44.41 10.58
CA ILE A 38 -8.84 44.73 11.89
C ILE A 38 -8.03 43.54 12.41
N ALA A 39 -6.81 43.84 12.87
CA ALA A 39 -5.97 42.97 13.68
C ALA A 39 -6.24 43.20 15.18
N ALA A 40 -5.92 42.16 15.95
CA ALA A 40 -5.58 42.19 17.39
C ALA A 40 -6.73 42.39 18.39
N LEU A 41 -7.10 41.31 19.09
CA LEU A 41 -7.27 41.24 20.55
C LEU A 41 -7.69 39.81 20.95
N ALA A 42 -6.96 39.21 21.89
CA ALA A 42 -7.26 38.00 22.69
C ALA A 42 -6.29 36.81 22.50
N ALA A 43 -4.99 37.09 22.69
CA ALA A 43 -4.14 36.16 23.42
C ALA A 43 -4.00 36.70 24.86
N VAL A 44 -3.78 35.81 25.83
CA VAL A 44 -3.58 36.06 27.27
C VAL A 44 -4.85 36.08 28.11
N SER A 45 -5.35 34.87 28.41
CA SER A 45 -6.10 34.44 29.61
C SER A 45 -6.58 33.02 29.28
N ILE A 46 -5.89 31.93 29.60
CA ILE A 46 -5.85 31.35 30.95
C ILE A 46 -4.74 30.29 30.91
N LEU A 47 -3.62 30.60 31.55
CA LEU A 47 -2.67 29.62 32.06
C LEU A 47 -2.94 29.57 33.58
N LEU A 48 -3.06 28.37 34.12
CA LEU A 48 -2.99 28.02 35.55
C LEU A 48 -4.20 28.33 36.44
N ILE A 49 -5.13 27.38 36.53
CA ILE A 49 -5.56 26.83 37.83
C ILE A 49 -5.56 25.29 37.73
N PHE A 50 -4.48 24.72 38.27
CA PHE A 50 -4.38 23.50 39.09
C PHE A 50 -5.42 22.37 38.98
N THR A 51 -4.92 21.22 38.48
CA THR A 51 -4.91 19.90 39.13
C THR A 51 -6.19 19.35 39.79
N SER A 52 -6.73 18.30 39.19
CA SER A 52 -7.18 17.11 39.94
C SER A 52 -6.76 15.86 39.18
N ALA A 53 -5.89 15.09 39.82
CA ALA A 53 -5.41 13.81 39.37
C ALA A 53 -6.53 12.78 39.24
N SER A 54 -6.56 12.08 38.11
CA SER A 54 -7.09 10.71 38.01
C SER A 54 -6.03 9.90 37.28
N THR A 55 -5.26 9.15 38.06
CA THR A 55 -4.29 8.16 37.63
C THR A 55 -4.98 7.06 36.83
N TYR A 56 -4.92 7.14 35.50
CA TYR A 56 -4.95 5.96 34.65
C TYR A 56 -3.50 5.58 34.37
N THR A 57 -3.04 4.55 35.06
CA THR A 57 -1.80 3.86 34.73
C THR A 57 -2.02 3.14 33.41
N ILE A 58 -1.78 3.84 32.30
CA ILE A 58 -1.54 3.18 31.02
C ILE A 58 -0.16 2.55 31.16
N LEU A 59 -0.14 1.24 31.33
CA LEU A 59 1.06 0.45 31.12
C LEU A 59 1.47 0.66 29.66
N SER A 60 2.38 1.61 29.44
CA SER A 60 3.15 1.65 28.21
C SER A 60 3.84 0.29 28.10
N PRO A 61 3.71 -0.45 26.98
CA PRO A 61 4.61 -1.56 26.76
C PRO A 61 6.02 -0.99 26.85
N SER A 62 6.86 -1.67 27.63
CA SER A 62 8.26 -1.33 27.81
C SER A 62 8.87 -1.03 26.45
N GLN A 63 9.59 0.08 26.37
CA GLN A 63 10.72 0.19 25.46
C GLN A 63 11.68 -0.96 25.84
N GLU A 64 11.41 -2.17 25.34
CA GLU A 64 12.46 -3.18 25.30
C GLU A 64 13.55 -2.61 24.42
N ASP A 65 14.75 -2.64 24.98
CA ASP A 65 15.96 -2.11 24.42
C ASP A 65 16.07 -2.49 22.94
N PHE A 66 15.89 -1.49 22.08
CA PHE A 66 16.30 -1.57 20.69
C PHE A 66 17.81 -1.77 20.74
N ILE A 67 18.28 -3.02 20.71
CA ILE A 67 19.69 -3.30 20.46
C ILE A 67 19.92 -2.78 19.04
N PRO A 68 20.66 -1.67 18.85
CA PRO A 68 20.91 -1.19 17.51
C PRO A 68 21.71 -2.30 16.83
N PHE A 69 21.14 -2.88 15.77
CA PHE A 69 21.89 -3.73 14.86
C PHE A 69 23.17 -2.97 14.50
N GLN A 70 24.32 -3.47 14.94
CA GLN A 70 25.57 -2.83 14.62
C GLN A 70 25.78 -3.00 13.11
N LEU A 71 25.53 -1.92 12.38
CA LEU A 71 25.82 -1.76 10.95
C LEU A 71 27.34 -1.80 10.64
N ASN A 72 28.15 -2.31 11.56
CA ASN A 72 29.58 -2.60 11.40
C ASN A 72 29.80 -4.03 10.88
N ALA A 73 28.77 -4.70 10.37
CA ALA A 73 29.00 -5.82 9.46
C ALA A 73 29.71 -5.26 8.22
N TYR A 74 30.96 -5.65 8.02
CA TYR A 74 31.64 -5.45 6.74
C TYR A 74 30.66 -5.85 5.62
N PRO A 75 30.49 -5.04 4.55
CA PRO A 75 29.64 -5.43 3.44
C PRO A 75 30.04 -6.86 3.05
N PRO A 76 29.08 -7.80 2.90
CA PRO A 76 29.41 -9.17 2.57
C PRO A 76 30.41 -9.17 1.41
N GLN A 77 31.58 -9.73 1.66
CA GLN A 77 32.58 -9.88 0.61
C GLN A 77 31.95 -10.76 -0.47
N THR A 78 31.90 -10.24 -1.70
CA THR A 78 31.36 -10.97 -2.85
C THR A 78 32.10 -12.29 -3.00
N VAL A 79 31.35 -13.37 -3.19
CA VAL A 79 31.90 -14.58 -3.83
C VAL A 79 32.21 -14.20 -5.28
N GLU A 80 33.37 -14.60 -5.78
CA GLU A 80 33.90 -14.20 -7.09
C GLU A 80 32.88 -14.39 -8.24
N GLU A 81 32.87 -13.42 -9.17
CA GLU A 81 31.97 -13.28 -10.35
C GLU A 81 30.52 -12.83 -10.07
N ASP A 82 30.34 -11.73 -9.34
CA ASP A 82 28.99 -11.28 -8.97
C ASP A 82 28.35 -10.30 -9.97
N LEU A 83 27.12 -10.63 -10.43
CA LEU A 83 26.22 -9.80 -11.26
C LEU A 83 25.86 -8.45 -10.60
N TYR A 84 26.21 -8.29 -9.32
CA TYR A 84 25.90 -7.14 -8.48
C TYR A 84 27.09 -6.18 -8.26
N ARG A 85 28.22 -6.38 -8.93
CA ARG A 85 29.43 -5.56 -8.73
C ARG A 85 29.19 -4.07 -8.97
N ASP A 86 28.37 -3.69 -9.94
CA ASP A 86 28.00 -2.29 -10.20
C ASP A 86 27.16 -1.67 -9.05
N ARG A 87 26.49 -2.50 -8.25
CA ARG A 87 25.66 -2.09 -7.09
C ARG A 87 26.48 -1.76 -5.86
N LEU A 88 27.66 -2.35 -5.78
CA LEU A 88 28.62 -2.13 -4.71
C LEU A 88 29.53 -0.92 -4.96
N VAL A 89 29.66 -0.49 -6.23
CA VAL A 89 30.42 0.71 -6.57
C VAL A 89 29.80 1.92 -5.87
N ALA A 90 30.59 2.55 -5.00
CA ALA A 90 30.16 3.67 -4.16
C ALA A 90 28.94 3.35 -3.26
N LEU A 91 28.77 2.09 -2.83
CA LEU A 91 27.79 1.74 -1.80
C LEU A 91 28.09 2.55 -0.53
N ASN A 92 27.26 3.54 -0.25
CA ASN A 92 27.34 4.27 0.99
C ASN A 92 26.67 3.42 2.07
N THR A 93 27.46 2.96 3.05
CA THR A 93 26.95 2.20 4.19
C THR A 93 26.37 3.11 5.28
N SER A 94 26.45 4.43 5.16
CA SER A 94 25.76 5.35 6.06
C SER A 94 24.25 5.30 5.83
N ASP A 95 23.47 5.37 6.89
CA ASP A 95 22.01 5.47 6.78
C ASP A 95 21.60 6.60 5.83
N PRO A 96 20.54 6.39 5.00
CA PRO A 96 20.01 7.47 4.19
C PRO A 96 19.54 8.60 5.12
N ILE A 97 19.89 9.84 4.75
CA ILE A 97 19.49 11.02 5.51
C ILE A 97 17.98 11.17 5.38
N VAL A 98 17.28 11.12 6.53
CA VAL A 98 15.86 11.47 6.60
C VAL A 98 15.75 12.99 6.57
N PRO A 99 15.15 13.59 5.52
CA PRO A 99 15.15 15.05 5.35
C PRO A 99 14.33 15.79 6.41
N SER A 100 13.26 15.18 6.90
CA SER A 100 12.34 15.73 7.91
C SER A 100 11.38 14.67 8.43
N THR A 101 10.96 14.76 9.69
CA THR A 101 9.90 13.91 10.25
C THR A 101 8.56 14.63 10.25
N THR A 102 7.52 13.96 9.75
CA THR A 102 6.15 14.46 9.79
C THR A 102 5.56 14.29 11.19
N ASN A 103 4.88 15.31 11.71
CA ASN A 103 4.10 15.16 12.94
C ASN A 103 2.82 14.35 12.63
N THR A 104 2.65 13.20 13.29
CA THR A 104 1.52 12.29 13.04
C THR A 104 0.29 12.57 13.91
N LYS A 105 0.41 13.47 14.88
CA LYS A 105 -0.66 13.76 15.83
C LYS A 105 -1.85 14.42 15.13
N GLY A 106 -3.00 13.78 15.21
CA GLY A 106 -4.27 14.32 14.69
C GLY A 106 -4.48 14.10 13.18
N LEU A 107 -3.58 13.37 12.50
CA LEU A 107 -3.78 13.00 11.10
C LEU A 107 -4.97 12.04 10.97
N ARG A 108 -5.74 12.24 9.90
CA ARG A 108 -6.84 11.38 9.46
C ARG A 108 -6.32 10.34 8.48
N TYR A 109 -6.53 9.08 8.83
CA TYR A 109 -6.12 7.94 8.03
C TYR A 109 -7.31 7.23 7.43
N ALA A 110 -7.16 6.76 6.19
CA ALA A 110 -8.18 5.99 5.51
C ALA A 110 -7.61 4.73 4.85
N ILE A 111 -8.44 3.71 4.70
CA ILE A 111 -8.17 2.56 3.83
C ILE A 111 -9.14 2.63 2.66
N LEU A 112 -8.60 2.52 1.46
CA LEU A 112 -9.34 2.49 0.20
C LEU A 112 -9.23 1.08 -0.36
N LEU A 113 -10.30 0.29 -0.20
CA LEU A 113 -10.34 -1.13 -0.54
C LEU A 113 -11.25 -1.35 -1.76
N PRO A 114 -10.72 -1.34 -2.99
CA PRO A 114 -11.48 -1.77 -4.15
C PRO A 114 -11.69 -3.29 -4.11
N THR A 115 -12.91 -3.74 -4.39
CA THR A 115 -13.24 -5.16 -4.42
C THR A 115 -14.33 -5.47 -5.45
N PHE A 116 -14.66 -6.75 -5.58
CA PHE A 116 -15.80 -7.27 -6.33
C PHE A 116 -16.29 -8.57 -5.68
N SER A 117 -17.49 -9.01 -6.05
CA SER A 117 -18.19 -10.18 -5.48
C SER A 117 -17.32 -11.44 -5.36
N GLY A 118 -16.48 -11.72 -6.36
CA GLY A 118 -15.57 -12.88 -6.35
C GLY A 118 -14.50 -12.84 -5.26
N HIS A 119 -14.25 -11.69 -4.64
CA HIS A 119 -13.24 -11.49 -3.59
C HIS A 119 -13.85 -11.26 -2.20
N PHE A 120 -15.17 -11.34 -2.03
CA PHE A 120 -15.83 -11.04 -0.75
C PHE A 120 -15.37 -11.93 0.39
N ALA A 121 -15.05 -13.21 0.14
CA ALA A 121 -14.51 -14.10 1.18
C ALA A 121 -13.20 -13.54 1.78
N PHE A 122 -12.31 -12.99 0.95
CA PHE A 122 -11.08 -12.36 1.44
C PHE A 122 -11.35 -11.09 2.24
N VAL A 123 -12.33 -10.28 1.82
CA VAL A 123 -12.74 -9.10 2.59
C VAL A 123 -13.29 -9.51 3.96
N VAL A 124 -14.12 -10.55 4.03
CA VAL A 124 -14.63 -11.08 5.30
C VAL A 124 -13.48 -11.58 6.19
N ASP A 125 -12.54 -12.35 5.64
CA ASP A 125 -11.37 -12.83 6.39
C ASP A 125 -10.50 -11.66 6.90
N PHE A 126 -10.29 -10.63 6.07
CA PHE A 126 -9.61 -9.41 6.47
C PHE A 126 -10.31 -8.73 7.65
N PHE A 127 -11.61 -8.45 7.52
CA PHE A 127 -12.37 -7.76 8.57
C PHE A 127 -12.52 -8.61 9.85
N GLN A 128 -12.59 -9.93 9.74
CA GLN A 128 -12.56 -10.83 10.90
C GLN A 128 -11.22 -10.76 11.63
N SER A 129 -10.11 -10.85 10.91
CA SER A 129 -8.76 -10.75 11.51
C SER A 129 -8.49 -9.35 12.09
N LEU A 130 -8.95 -8.29 11.41
CA LEU A 130 -8.89 -6.91 11.89
C LEU A 130 -9.69 -6.74 13.19
N LYS A 131 -10.94 -7.23 13.24
CA LYS A 131 -11.80 -7.20 14.43
C LYS A 131 -11.11 -7.84 15.63
N CYS A 132 -10.44 -8.97 15.44
CA CYS A 132 -9.85 -9.73 16.55
C CYS A 132 -8.42 -9.31 16.90
N LEU A 133 -7.67 -8.64 16.03
CA LEU A 133 -6.24 -8.34 16.28
C LEU A 133 -5.90 -6.84 16.32
N CYS A 134 -6.69 -5.97 15.68
CA CYS A 134 -6.39 -4.54 15.65
C CYS A 134 -6.96 -3.84 16.88
N THR A 135 -6.12 -3.08 17.60
CA THR A 135 -6.51 -2.42 18.87
C THR A 135 -7.24 -1.10 18.67
N ASP A 136 -7.18 -0.52 17.47
CA ASP A 136 -7.57 0.86 17.18
C ASP A 136 -8.19 1.03 15.78
N PHE A 137 -8.83 -0.01 15.23
CA PHE A 137 -9.49 0.06 13.91
C PHE A 137 -10.58 1.15 13.83
N GLN A 138 -11.08 1.66 14.96
CA GLN A 138 -12.06 2.76 14.99
C GLN A 138 -11.43 4.13 14.68
N GLU A 139 -10.11 4.24 14.66
CA GLU A 139 -9.39 5.49 14.40
C GLU A 139 -8.99 5.67 12.93
N VAL A 140 -9.39 4.75 12.06
CA VAL A 140 -9.12 4.77 10.61
C VAL A 140 -10.43 4.59 9.86
N ASP A 141 -10.63 5.38 8.81
CA ASP A 141 -11.81 5.30 7.95
C ASP A 141 -11.66 4.18 6.92
N PHE A 142 -12.51 3.16 6.96
CA PHE A 142 -12.52 2.09 5.96
C PHE A 142 -13.53 2.40 4.87
N ASN A 143 -13.04 2.60 3.64
CA ASN A 143 -13.88 2.86 2.46
C ASN A 143 -13.73 1.71 1.47
N ILE A 144 -14.82 0.98 1.24
CA ILE A 144 -14.86 -0.18 0.34
C ILE A 144 -15.57 0.23 -0.96
N ILE A 145 -14.92 -0.04 -2.09
CA ILE A 145 -15.41 0.34 -3.42
C ILE A 145 -15.82 -0.92 -4.18
N VAL A 146 -17.12 -1.11 -4.32
CA VAL A 146 -17.72 -2.24 -5.06
C VAL A 146 -18.12 -1.82 -6.48
N SER A 147 -18.43 -2.78 -7.34
CA SER A 147 -18.72 -2.52 -8.76
C SER A 147 -20.10 -1.92 -8.98
N ASP A 148 -21.08 -2.31 -8.17
CA ASP A 148 -22.49 -1.96 -8.32
C ASP A 148 -23.24 -2.06 -6.99
N TYR A 149 -24.52 -1.70 -7.01
CA TYR A 149 -25.38 -1.69 -5.82
C TYR A 149 -25.71 -3.08 -5.26
N GLN A 150 -25.75 -4.14 -6.10
CA GLN A 150 -26.00 -5.49 -5.59
C GLN A 150 -24.79 -5.98 -4.76
N GLU A 151 -23.58 -5.76 -5.28
CA GLU A 151 -22.34 -6.04 -4.55
C GLU A 151 -22.27 -5.28 -3.22
N LEU A 152 -22.80 -4.06 -3.16
CA LEU A 152 -22.89 -3.27 -1.93
C LEU A 152 -23.74 -4.00 -0.88
N GLN A 153 -24.98 -4.36 -1.24
CA GLN A 153 -25.91 -5.01 -0.32
C GLN A 153 -25.40 -6.36 0.16
N ASP A 154 -24.84 -7.15 -0.75
CA ASP A 154 -24.29 -8.47 -0.45
C ASP A 154 -23.13 -8.36 0.54
N LEU A 155 -22.23 -7.39 0.34
CA LEU A 155 -21.08 -7.20 1.22
C LEU A 155 -21.50 -6.63 2.58
N GLU A 156 -22.45 -5.70 2.64
CA GLU A 156 -23.01 -5.19 3.91
C GLU A 156 -23.57 -6.35 4.76
N LEU A 157 -24.32 -7.26 4.13
CA LEU A 157 -24.86 -8.43 4.81
C LEU A 157 -23.74 -9.32 5.36
N LEU A 158 -22.72 -9.62 4.56
CA LEU A 158 -21.58 -10.44 4.97
C LEU A 158 -20.81 -9.82 6.15
N LEU A 159 -20.52 -8.52 6.11
CA LEU A 159 -19.80 -7.83 7.20
C LEU A 159 -20.65 -7.66 8.46
N SER A 160 -21.98 -7.70 8.35
CA SER A 160 -22.87 -7.72 9.53
C SER A 160 -22.81 -9.05 10.30
N GLN A 161 -22.34 -10.13 9.65
CA GLN A 161 -22.32 -11.50 10.16
C GLN A 161 -20.95 -11.93 10.70
N LEU A 162 -20.00 -11.00 10.89
CA LEU A 162 -18.68 -11.34 11.46
C LEU A 162 -18.80 -11.99 12.84
N GLU A 163 -18.08 -13.09 13.02
CA GLU A 163 -18.11 -13.90 14.23
C GLU A 163 -17.56 -13.13 15.44
N PRO A 164 -18.13 -13.32 16.65
CA PRO A 164 -17.57 -12.76 17.88
C PRO A 164 -16.12 -13.22 18.10
N CYS A 165 -15.25 -12.31 18.55
CA CYS A 165 -13.90 -12.70 18.94
C CYS A 165 -13.92 -13.30 20.35
N HIS A 166 -13.32 -14.48 20.50
CA HIS A 166 -13.15 -15.17 21.78
C HIS A 166 -11.89 -14.69 22.50
N SER A 167 -11.52 -15.34 23.61
CA SER A 167 -10.30 -15.04 24.37
C SER A 167 -9.03 -15.18 23.52
N THR A 168 -9.07 -16.03 22.50
CA THR A 168 -7.98 -16.27 21.57
C THR A 168 -8.50 -16.15 20.14
N PHE A 169 -7.63 -15.73 19.23
CA PHE A 169 -7.86 -15.75 17.79
C PHE A 169 -6.62 -16.33 17.11
N SER A 170 -6.80 -17.48 16.45
CA SER A 170 -5.69 -18.30 15.98
C SER A 170 -4.71 -18.62 17.13
N ARG A 171 -3.44 -18.24 17.01
CA ARG A 171 -2.41 -18.44 18.04
C ARG A 171 -2.30 -17.30 19.08
N PHE A 172 -3.03 -16.20 18.90
CA PHE A 172 -2.86 -15.00 19.73
C PHE A 172 -3.96 -14.88 20.78
N ASP A 173 -3.60 -14.29 21.92
CA ASP A 173 -4.58 -13.72 22.83
C ASP A 173 -5.25 -12.53 22.14
N THR A 174 -6.58 -12.54 22.12
CA THR A 174 -7.37 -11.44 21.58
C THR A 174 -7.20 -10.22 22.50
N PRO A 175 -6.92 -9.01 21.97
CA PRO A 175 -6.88 -7.80 22.77
C PRO A 175 -8.16 -7.66 23.62
N PRO A 176 -8.07 -7.32 24.93
CA PRO A 176 -9.23 -7.37 25.82
C PRO A 176 -10.45 -6.57 25.34
N GLY A 177 -10.23 -5.43 24.68
CA GLY A 177 -11.31 -4.60 24.11
C GLY A 177 -12.02 -5.20 22.89
N ASN A 178 -11.42 -6.21 22.25
CA ASN A 178 -11.96 -6.87 21.06
C ASN A 178 -12.77 -8.12 21.40
N ILE A 179 -12.61 -8.69 22.60
CA ILE A 179 -13.39 -9.85 23.07
C ILE A 179 -14.86 -9.45 23.18
N ASN A 180 -15.72 -10.06 22.35
CA ASN A 180 -17.11 -9.63 22.15
C ASN A 180 -17.25 -8.12 21.83
N GLY A 181 -16.20 -7.52 21.26
CA GLY A 181 -16.16 -6.13 20.85
C GLY A 181 -17.01 -5.87 19.59
N PRO A 182 -17.17 -4.59 19.22
CA PRO A 182 -17.95 -4.21 18.05
C PRO A 182 -17.26 -4.67 16.75
N ASN A 183 -18.06 -4.87 15.69
CA ASN A 183 -17.52 -5.05 14.35
C ASN A 183 -16.84 -3.75 13.87
N PRO A 184 -15.76 -3.84 13.09
CA PRO A 184 -15.22 -2.68 12.38
C PRO A 184 -16.29 -2.10 11.46
N ARG A 185 -16.37 -0.77 11.39
CA ARG A 185 -17.30 -0.07 10.50
C ARG A 185 -16.58 0.27 9.20
N ALA A 186 -17.26 0.05 8.08
CA ALA A 186 -16.78 0.43 6.77
C ALA A 186 -17.89 1.17 6.02
N THR A 187 -17.51 2.23 5.30
CA THR A 187 -18.36 2.88 4.32
C THR A 187 -18.22 2.14 3.00
N ILE A 188 -19.30 1.51 2.54
CA ILE A 188 -19.33 0.79 1.26
C ILE A 188 -20.01 1.70 0.23
N VAL A 189 -19.34 1.91 -0.90
CA VAL A 189 -19.83 2.75 -2.00
C VAL A 189 -19.72 2.02 -3.32
N THR A 190 -20.62 2.34 -4.26
CA THR A 190 -20.49 1.84 -5.62
C THR A 190 -19.41 2.62 -6.37
N LEU A 191 -18.77 1.99 -7.34
CA LEU A 191 -17.80 2.66 -8.20
C LEU A 191 -18.43 3.90 -8.86
N TYR A 192 -19.68 3.79 -9.33
CA TYR A 192 -20.39 4.89 -9.96
C TYR A 192 -20.43 6.16 -9.10
N ASP A 193 -20.65 6.01 -7.79
CA ASP A 193 -20.76 7.13 -6.85
C ASP A 193 -19.44 7.89 -6.63
N VAL A 194 -18.31 7.21 -6.85
CA VAL A 194 -16.97 7.82 -6.73
C VAL A 194 -16.35 8.18 -8.08
N LEU A 195 -16.94 7.77 -9.20
CA LEU A 195 -16.43 8.09 -10.53
C LEU A 195 -16.43 9.61 -10.78
N PRO A 196 -15.44 10.14 -11.52
CA PRO A 196 -15.49 11.51 -12.01
C PRO A 196 -16.63 11.71 -13.03
N PRO A 197 -17.14 12.94 -13.21
CA PRO A 197 -18.19 13.22 -14.19
C PRO A 197 -17.85 12.79 -15.63
N THR A 198 -16.57 12.86 -16.03
CA THR A 198 -16.11 12.40 -17.35
C THR A 198 -16.38 10.91 -17.56
N LEU A 199 -16.11 10.09 -16.55
CA LEU A 199 -16.33 8.65 -16.63
C LEU A 199 -17.79 8.28 -16.41
N GLN A 200 -18.52 9.00 -15.55
CA GLN A 200 -19.97 8.81 -15.31
C GLN A 200 -20.82 8.93 -16.59
N LYS A 201 -20.32 9.62 -17.62
CA LYS A 201 -20.97 9.79 -18.93
C LYS A 201 -20.68 8.67 -19.93
N THR A 202 -19.90 7.65 -19.56
CA THR A 202 -19.66 6.49 -20.42
C THR A 202 -20.98 5.83 -20.79
N GLU A 203 -21.16 5.44 -22.04
CA GLU A 203 -22.42 4.85 -22.48
C GLU A 203 -22.73 3.55 -21.70
N GLY A 204 -23.97 3.44 -21.23
CA GLY A 204 -24.48 2.24 -20.57
C GLY A 204 -24.11 2.07 -19.10
N ILE A 205 -23.28 2.93 -18.51
CA ILE A 205 -22.96 2.81 -17.08
C ILE A 205 -24.05 3.43 -16.20
N SER A 206 -24.25 2.85 -15.02
CA SER A 206 -25.17 3.36 -13.99
C SER A 206 -24.71 2.92 -12.60
N THR A 207 -25.38 3.38 -11.53
CA THR A 207 -25.16 2.90 -10.16
C THR A 207 -25.32 1.38 -10.02
N ASN A 208 -26.15 0.77 -10.87
CA ASN A 208 -26.42 -0.67 -10.83
C ASN A 208 -25.53 -1.49 -11.77
N ASP A 209 -24.77 -0.84 -12.65
CA ASP A 209 -23.94 -1.56 -13.63
C ASP A 209 -22.77 -0.69 -14.10
N THR A 210 -21.56 -1.05 -13.68
CA THR A 210 -20.31 -0.49 -14.23
C THR A 210 -19.58 -1.49 -15.13
N GLY A 211 -20.23 -2.61 -15.48
CA GLY A 211 -19.76 -3.64 -16.40
C GLY A 211 -19.35 -3.11 -17.78
N PRO A 212 -20.07 -2.14 -18.39
CA PRO A 212 -19.61 -1.53 -19.63
C PRO A 212 -18.23 -0.89 -19.50
N LEU A 213 -17.90 -0.24 -18.37
CA LEU A 213 -16.57 0.33 -18.15
C LEU A 213 -15.49 -0.76 -18.13
N LEU A 214 -15.76 -1.88 -17.46
CA LEU A 214 -14.88 -3.04 -17.44
C LEU A 214 -14.70 -3.65 -18.85
N ALA A 215 -15.78 -3.78 -19.61
CA ALA A 215 -15.74 -4.33 -20.96
C ALA A 215 -14.91 -3.44 -21.93
N HIS A 216 -15.04 -2.12 -21.82
CA HIS A 216 -14.32 -1.17 -22.67
C HIS A 216 -12.85 -1.01 -22.29
N ARG A 217 -12.50 -1.07 -21.00
CA ARG A 217 -11.16 -0.72 -20.50
C ARG A 217 -10.33 -1.92 -20.07
N GLY A 218 -10.96 -3.08 -19.86
CA GLY A 218 -10.31 -4.29 -19.36
C GLY A 218 -10.03 -4.26 -17.85
N LYS A 219 -9.68 -5.43 -17.31
CA LYS A 219 -9.56 -5.66 -15.85
C LYS A 219 -8.59 -4.71 -15.16
N TYR A 220 -7.37 -4.56 -15.68
CA TYR A 220 -6.33 -3.81 -14.97
C TYR A 220 -6.67 -2.33 -14.87
N ILE A 221 -7.02 -1.69 -15.99
CA ILE A 221 -7.42 -0.28 -15.99
C ILE A 221 -8.68 -0.06 -15.16
N TYR A 222 -9.66 -0.96 -15.21
CA TYR A 222 -10.86 -0.87 -14.38
C TYR A 222 -10.54 -0.88 -12.87
N GLN A 223 -9.61 -1.72 -12.42
CA GLN A 223 -9.16 -1.71 -11.02
C GLN A 223 -8.40 -0.42 -10.66
N SER A 224 -7.55 0.09 -11.55
CA SER A 224 -6.86 1.36 -11.34
C SER A 224 -7.84 2.54 -11.28
N ILE A 225 -8.90 2.54 -12.10
CA ILE A 225 -9.98 3.53 -12.04
C ILE A 225 -10.65 3.50 -10.66
N LYS A 226 -10.97 2.32 -10.11
CA LYS A 226 -11.53 2.21 -8.75
C LYS A 226 -10.63 2.88 -7.72
N LYS A 227 -9.33 2.58 -7.74
CA LYS A 227 -8.35 3.12 -6.79
C LYS A 227 -8.18 4.63 -6.90
N LEU A 228 -7.98 5.15 -8.11
CA LEU A 228 -7.82 6.58 -8.35
C LEU A 228 -9.10 7.37 -8.04
N SER A 229 -10.26 6.86 -8.46
CA SER A 229 -11.55 7.51 -8.18
C SER A 229 -11.80 7.63 -6.68
N ALA A 230 -11.54 6.56 -5.92
CA ALA A 230 -11.60 6.60 -4.46
C ALA A 230 -10.62 7.60 -3.85
N ALA A 231 -9.36 7.62 -4.33
CA ALA A 231 -8.34 8.54 -3.84
C ALA A 231 -8.70 10.02 -4.09
N PHE A 232 -9.34 10.33 -5.22
CA PHE A 232 -9.82 11.68 -5.51
C PHE A 232 -11.08 12.03 -4.71
N HIS A 233 -11.99 11.08 -4.51
CA HIS A 233 -13.29 11.31 -3.87
C HIS A 233 -13.21 11.54 -2.36
N PHE A 234 -12.52 10.67 -1.61
CA PHE A 234 -12.55 10.70 -0.14
C PHE A 234 -11.61 11.74 0.47
N ASP A 235 -11.99 12.26 1.64
CA ASP A 235 -11.17 13.16 2.44
C ASP A 235 -10.31 12.37 3.44
N TYR A 236 -9.00 12.59 3.38
CA TYR A 236 -8.01 12.01 4.29
C TYR A 236 -6.76 12.89 4.29
N ASP A 237 -5.88 12.70 5.27
CA ASP A 237 -4.51 13.23 5.18
C ASP A 237 -3.62 12.18 4.49
N TRP A 238 -3.75 10.93 4.95
CA TRP A 238 -3.11 9.76 4.34
C TRP A 238 -4.09 8.62 4.13
N ALA A 239 -3.94 7.87 3.06
CA ALA A 239 -4.74 6.68 2.78
C ALA A 239 -3.88 5.51 2.34
N LEU A 240 -4.36 4.29 2.52
CA LEU A 240 -3.76 3.08 1.98
C LEU A 240 -4.65 2.53 0.86
N TRP A 241 -4.11 2.36 -0.35
CA TRP A 241 -4.74 1.47 -1.32
C TRP A 241 -4.49 0.02 -0.90
N LEU A 242 -5.55 -0.66 -0.49
CA LEU A 242 -5.47 -2.03 0.01
C LEU A 242 -6.19 -2.97 -0.95
N ASP A 243 -5.47 -3.91 -1.55
CA ASP A 243 -6.13 -5.01 -2.29
C ASP A 243 -6.97 -5.86 -1.33
N SER A 244 -8.08 -6.41 -1.81
CA SER A 244 -9.05 -7.18 -1.02
C SER A 244 -8.47 -8.43 -0.34
N GLU A 245 -7.35 -8.93 -0.83
CA GLU A 245 -6.65 -10.14 -0.37
C GLU A 245 -5.66 -9.79 0.75
N ALA A 246 -6.17 -9.19 1.82
CA ALA A 246 -5.38 -8.76 2.97
C ALA A 246 -5.73 -9.57 4.23
N ILE A 247 -4.79 -9.70 5.16
CA ILE A 247 -5.05 -10.34 6.45
C ILE A 247 -4.16 -9.73 7.53
N ALA A 248 -4.72 -9.47 8.72
CA ALA A 248 -3.92 -9.04 9.86
C ALA A 248 -3.07 -10.20 10.39
N VAL A 249 -1.79 -9.96 10.67
CA VAL A 249 -0.85 -11.02 11.05
C VAL A 249 -0.89 -11.31 12.54
N ARG A 250 -0.82 -10.26 13.36
CA ARG A 250 -0.63 -10.33 14.82
C ARG A 250 -1.35 -9.16 15.48
N PRO A 251 -1.54 -9.14 16.82
CA PRO A 251 -2.08 -7.98 17.50
C PRO A 251 -1.27 -6.72 17.18
N PHE A 252 -1.96 -5.65 16.76
CA PHE A 252 -1.30 -4.44 16.26
C PHE A 252 -2.18 -3.19 16.40
N SER A 253 -1.54 -2.03 16.20
CA SER A 253 -2.22 -0.74 16.02
C SER A 253 -2.11 -0.33 14.55
N ILE A 254 -3.25 -0.14 13.90
CA ILE A 254 -3.29 0.29 12.50
C ILE A 254 -2.85 1.75 12.35
N ARG A 255 -3.09 2.60 13.36
CA ARG A 255 -2.49 3.94 13.37
C ARG A 255 -0.98 3.88 13.40
N ASN A 256 -0.40 2.98 14.20
CA ASN A 256 1.04 2.80 14.24
C ASN A 256 1.59 2.31 12.90
N THR A 257 0.83 1.52 12.14
CA THR A 257 1.16 1.15 10.75
C THR A 257 1.34 2.41 9.89
N PHE A 258 0.35 3.31 9.87
CA PHE A 258 0.43 4.58 9.14
C PHE A 258 1.55 5.50 9.68
N ASP A 259 1.58 5.73 11.00
CA ASP A 259 2.54 6.64 11.64
C ASP A 259 4.00 6.25 11.33
N THR A 260 4.28 4.96 11.26
CA THR A 260 5.62 4.45 10.93
C THR A 260 6.02 4.89 9.52
N TYR A 261 5.15 4.70 8.53
CA TYR A 261 5.40 5.13 7.16
C TYR A 261 5.45 6.65 7.02
N VAL A 262 4.48 7.38 7.61
CA VAL A 262 4.34 8.84 7.48
C VAL A 262 5.55 9.62 8.04
N LYS A 263 6.23 9.06 9.06
CA LYS A 263 7.46 9.64 9.61
C LYS A 263 8.63 9.56 8.63
N HIS A 264 8.70 8.49 7.83
CA HIS A 264 9.82 8.18 6.95
C HIS A 264 9.34 7.59 5.60
N PRO A 265 8.54 8.34 4.83
CA PRO A 265 7.89 7.76 3.66
C PRO A 265 8.93 7.39 2.61
N THR A 266 8.81 6.16 2.10
CA THR A 266 9.81 5.56 1.22
C THR A 266 9.17 5.07 -0.07
N ILE A 267 9.83 5.37 -1.19
CA ILE A 267 9.54 4.84 -2.51
C ILE A 267 10.68 3.93 -2.90
N TRP A 268 10.33 2.68 -3.16
CA TRP A 268 11.27 1.66 -3.60
C TRP A 268 11.33 1.62 -5.13
N ARG A 269 12.53 1.43 -5.66
CA ARG A 269 12.75 1.14 -7.08
C ARG A 269 13.75 0.01 -7.24
N SER A 270 13.62 -0.77 -8.30
CA SER A 270 14.57 -1.85 -8.59
C SER A 270 14.92 -1.94 -10.05
N ARG A 271 16.13 -2.39 -10.33
CA ARG A 271 16.56 -2.81 -11.67
C ARG A 271 16.40 -4.32 -11.90
N MET A 272 16.16 -5.09 -10.85
CA MET A 272 16.10 -6.55 -10.90
C MET A 272 14.73 -7.08 -11.36
N SER A 273 13.67 -6.29 -11.15
CA SER A 273 12.31 -6.64 -11.54
C SER A 273 11.88 -5.87 -12.78
N LYS A 274 12.71 -5.84 -13.83
CA LYS A 274 12.36 -5.15 -15.08
C LYS A 274 12.38 -6.07 -16.28
N ASN A 275 11.20 -6.47 -16.73
CA ASN A 275 10.94 -7.10 -18.02
C ASN A 275 10.29 -6.13 -19.01
N GLN A 276 9.99 -6.60 -20.23
CA GLN A 276 9.36 -5.78 -21.29
C GLN A 276 8.01 -5.20 -20.86
N GLY A 277 7.11 -6.00 -20.27
CA GLY A 277 5.80 -5.52 -19.83
C GLY A 277 5.91 -4.44 -18.74
N GLN A 278 6.82 -4.61 -17.79
CA GLN A 278 7.11 -3.59 -16.77
C GLN A 278 7.72 -2.33 -17.39
N HIS A 279 8.54 -2.46 -18.43
CA HIS A 279 9.05 -1.32 -19.19
C HIS A 279 7.90 -0.56 -19.86
N GLU A 280 7.01 -1.25 -20.56
CA GLU A 280 5.85 -0.65 -21.21
C GLU A 280 4.97 0.09 -20.20
N ILE A 281 4.70 -0.52 -19.03
CA ILE A 281 3.94 0.11 -17.94
C ILE A 281 4.64 1.39 -17.45
N MET A 282 5.95 1.36 -17.20
CA MET A 282 6.73 2.54 -16.81
C MET A 282 6.67 3.63 -17.88
N ASN A 283 6.76 3.26 -19.15
CA ASN A 283 6.73 4.21 -20.26
C ASN A 283 5.36 4.88 -20.38
N ASN A 284 4.28 4.08 -20.37
CA ASN A 284 2.91 4.60 -20.38
C ASN A 284 2.67 5.54 -19.19
N THR A 285 3.18 5.18 -18.01
CA THR A 285 3.08 6.01 -16.80
C THR A 285 3.86 7.33 -16.94
N ALA A 286 5.07 7.29 -17.53
CA ALA A 286 5.82 8.51 -17.82
C ALA A 286 5.08 9.43 -18.80
N MET A 287 4.43 8.86 -19.82
CA MET A 287 3.61 9.62 -20.77
C MET A 287 2.41 10.28 -20.11
N VAL A 288 1.73 9.62 -19.15
CA VAL A 288 0.70 10.28 -18.33
C VAL A 288 1.26 11.53 -17.64
N LEU A 289 2.49 11.47 -17.12
CA LEU A 289 3.17 12.60 -16.49
C LEU A 289 3.73 13.64 -17.48
N GLY A 290 3.49 13.49 -18.78
CA GLY A 290 4.02 14.38 -19.81
C GLY A 290 5.53 14.28 -19.96
N ARG A 291 6.10 13.09 -19.74
CA ARG A 291 7.54 12.85 -19.68
C ARG A 291 7.97 11.63 -20.48
N SER A 292 9.27 11.57 -20.71
CA SER A 292 9.94 10.38 -21.22
C SER A 292 10.43 9.49 -20.07
N ILE A 293 10.43 8.17 -20.28
CA ILE A 293 10.88 7.18 -19.28
C ILE A 293 12.32 7.41 -18.81
N GLU A 294 13.17 8.03 -19.64
CA GLU A 294 14.55 8.40 -19.35
C GLU A 294 14.66 9.29 -18.10
N SER A 295 13.64 10.12 -17.83
CA SER A 295 13.58 10.99 -16.64
C SER A 295 13.62 10.21 -15.33
N PHE A 296 13.26 8.92 -15.38
CA PHE A 296 13.16 8.03 -14.22
C PHE A 296 14.27 6.97 -14.18
N GLY A 297 15.07 6.90 -15.26
CA GLY A 297 16.08 5.88 -15.49
C GLY A 297 15.49 4.63 -16.14
N LEU A 298 15.92 4.37 -17.37
CA LEU A 298 15.43 3.26 -18.21
C LEU A 298 15.48 1.87 -17.55
N PRO A 299 16.41 1.54 -16.64
CA PRO A 299 16.42 0.21 -16.00
C PRO A 299 15.49 0.06 -14.81
N PHE A 300 14.87 1.13 -14.30
CA PHE A 300 14.14 1.07 -13.03
C PHE A 300 12.66 0.70 -13.17
N TRP A 301 12.18 -0.02 -12.17
CA TRP A 301 10.78 -0.34 -11.87
C TRP A 301 10.43 0.26 -10.51
N THR A 302 9.25 0.87 -10.35
CA THR A 302 8.86 1.63 -9.14
C THR A 302 7.67 1.06 -8.37
N LEU A 303 7.18 -0.13 -8.72
CA LEU A 303 6.18 -0.88 -7.95
C LEU A 303 6.89 -2.03 -7.23
N GLU A 304 7.60 -1.68 -6.18
CA GLU A 304 8.50 -2.59 -5.47
C GLU A 304 7.97 -3.06 -4.12
N SER A 305 6.98 -2.40 -3.54
CA SER A 305 6.39 -2.77 -2.26
C SER A 305 4.87 -2.71 -2.33
N VAL A 306 4.19 -3.28 -1.35
CA VAL A 306 2.74 -3.15 -1.13
C VAL A 306 2.38 -2.05 -0.13
N GLU A 307 3.35 -1.22 0.27
CA GLU A 307 3.12 -0.02 1.09
C GLU A 307 2.57 1.13 0.25
N TRP A 308 1.36 0.93 -0.29
CA TRP A 308 0.68 1.88 -1.16
C TRP A 308 -0.03 2.97 -0.35
N ILE A 309 0.72 3.58 0.58
CA ILE A 309 0.26 4.66 1.44
C ILE A 309 0.45 6.00 0.71
N ILE A 310 -0.66 6.65 0.40
CA ILE A 310 -0.75 7.89 -0.39
C ILE A 310 -1.14 9.08 0.49
N GLU A 311 -0.67 10.26 0.11
CA GLU A 311 -0.96 11.53 0.78
C GLU A 311 -1.91 12.38 -0.08
N LYS A 312 -2.99 12.90 0.52
CA LYS A 312 -4.04 13.63 -0.23
C LYS A 312 -3.50 14.86 -0.98
N PRO A 313 -2.65 15.72 -0.38
CA PRO A 313 -1.96 16.79 -1.11
C PRO A 313 -1.25 16.33 -2.39
N ILE A 314 -0.59 15.18 -2.39
CA ILE A 314 0.14 14.66 -3.55
C ILE A 314 -0.83 14.15 -4.62
N ILE A 315 -1.93 13.50 -4.21
CA ILE A 315 -2.99 13.08 -5.15
C ILE A 315 -3.62 14.30 -5.84
N ASN A 316 -3.83 15.39 -5.10
CA ASN A 316 -4.37 16.64 -5.66
C ASN A 316 -3.38 17.36 -6.60
N ASP A 317 -2.08 17.39 -6.25
CA ASP A 317 -1.02 17.88 -7.16
C ASP A 317 -0.98 17.02 -8.42
N LEU A 318 -0.91 15.69 -8.29
CA LEU A 318 -0.90 14.76 -9.42
C LEU A 318 -2.03 15.03 -10.43
N TYR A 319 -3.27 15.18 -9.95
CA TYR A 319 -4.42 15.50 -10.80
C TYR A 319 -4.19 16.80 -11.57
N SER A 320 -3.82 17.87 -10.85
CA SER A 320 -3.62 19.21 -11.41
C SER A 320 -2.45 19.26 -12.38
N TYR A 321 -1.35 18.59 -12.03
CA TYR A 321 -0.11 18.51 -12.79
C TYR A 321 -0.34 17.82 -14.13
N VAL A 322 -0.97 16.64 -14.14
CA VAL A 322 -1.25 15.90 -15.39
C VAL A 322 -2.16 16.74 -16.28
N SER A 323 -3.20 17.35 -15.73
CA SER A 323 -4.09 18.20 -16.52
C SER A 323 -3.37 19.40 -17.14
N ALA A 324 -2.49 20.05 -16.38
CA ALA A 324 -1.70 21.16 -16.89
C ALA A 324 -0.68 20.73 -17.95
N ALA A 325 0.01 19.59 -17.74
CA ALA A 325 1.04 19.09 -18.64
C ALA A 325 0.50 18.74 -20.04
N HIS A 326 -0.76 18.32 -20.13
CA HIS A 326 -1.41 17.91 -21.38
C HIS A 326 -2.48 18.88 -21.88
N ALA A 327 -2.76 19.96 -21.14
CA ALA A 327 -3.84 20.90 -21.42
C ALA A 327 -5.22 20.22 -21.64
N THR A 328 -5.49 19.14 -20.90
CA THR A 328 -6.74 18.36 -20.95
C THR A 328 -7.06 17.76 -19.58
N ASP A 329 -8.21 17.11 -19.38
CA ASP A 329 -8.54 16.52 -18.09
C ASP A 329 -7.72 15.26 -17.80
N PHE A 330 -7.44 15.02 -16.51
CA PHE A 330 -6.64 13.89 -16.03
C PHE A 330 -7.10 12.55 -16.60
N TRP A 331 -8.41 12.31 -16.64
CA TRP A 331 -8.96 11.01 -17.00
C TRP A 331 -8.83 10.74 -18.49
N THR A 332 -8.99 11.75 -19.34
CA THR A 332 -8.67 11.63 -20.77
C THR A 332 -7.22 11.20 -20.96
N VAL A 333 -6.25 11.88 -20.32
CA VAL A 333 -4.82 11.50 -20.42
C VAL A 333 -4.60 10.08 -19.93
N TRP A 334 -5.09 9.74 -18.74
CA TRP A 334 -4.90 8.43 -18.11
C TRP A 334 -5.38 7.28 -18.98
N LEU A 335 -6.58 7.44 -19.58
CA LEU A 335 -7.25 6.40 -20.36
C LEU A 335 -6.73 6.28 -21.79
N ASP A 336 -6.10 7.33 -22.32
CA ASP A 336 -5.49 7.33 -23.65
C ASP A 336 -4.10 6.68 -23.65
N GLN A 337 -3.48 6.54 -22.48
CA GLN A 337 -2.26 5.75 -22.34
C GLN A 337 -2.59 4.26 -22.21
N GLY A 338 -1.66 3.41 -22.67
CA GLY A 338 -1.77 1.96 -22.49
C GLY A 338 -1.76 1.53 -21.01
N ILE A 339 -1.61 0.23 -20.75
CA ILE A 339 -1.67 -0.31 -19.38
C ILE A 339 -0.68 0.44 -18.46
N ASN A 340 -1.20 0.94 -17.34
CA ASN A 340 -0.49 1.64 -16.28
C ASN A 340 -1.14 1.32 -14.91
N PHE A 341 -0.41 1.59 -13.82
CA PHE A 341 -0.88 1.37 -12.45
C PHE A 341 -0.80 2.66 -11.65
N GLU A 342 -1.83 2.92 -10.85
CA GLU A 342 -1.99 4.14 -10.05
C GLU A 342 -0.86 4.35 -9.05
N VAL A 343 -0.40 3.28 -8.39
CA VAL A 343 0.75 3.35 -7.49
C VAL A 343 2.04 3.68 -8.24
N ASN A 344 2.18 3.17 -9.46
CA ASN A 344 3.34 3.49 -10.28
C ASN A 344 3.34 4.97 -10.66
N LEU A 345 2.17 5.50 -11.05
CA LEU A 345 1.98 6.92 -11.33
C LEU A 345 2.30 7.79 -10.12
N TYR A 346 1.79 7.42 -8.95
CA TYR A 346 2.04 8.11 -7.69
C TYR A 346 3.53 8.18 -7.36
N ASN A 347 4.22 7.03 -7.41
CA ASN A 347 5.65 6.93 -7.10
C ASN A 347 6.51 7.73 -8.09
N MET A 348 6.21 7.62 -9.39
CA MET A 348 6.92 8.36 -10.43
C MET A 348 6.66 9.86 -10.30
N HIS A 349 5.44 10.29 -9.96
CA HIS A 349 5.14 11.70 -9.75
C HIS A 349 5.99 12.28 -8.62
N ILE A 350 6.06 11.64 -7.46
CA ILE A 350 6.90 12.09 -6.34
C ILE A 350 8.37 12.18 -6.76
N HIS A 351 8.89 11.15 -7.43
CA HIS A 351 10.28 11.14 -7.89
C HIS A 351 10.57 12.32 -8.82
N ALA A 352 9.69 12.61 -9.78
CA ALA A 352 9.84 13.77 -10.67
C ALA A 352 9.80 15.09 -9.89
N ARG A 353 8.77 15.29 -9.05
CA ARG A 353 8.57 16.55 -8.32
C ARG A 353 9.72 16.84 -7.36
N LYS A 354 10.28 15.83 -6.70
CA LYS A 354 11.45 15.97 -5.83
C LYS A 354 12.69 16.54 -6.54
N LEU A 355 12.81 16.35 -7.86
CA LEU A 355 13.90 16.93 -8.66
C LEU A 355 13.61 18.36 -9.14
N GLU A 356 12.36 18.79 -9.08
CA GLU A 356 11.89 20.04 -9.70
C GLU A 356 11.47 21.10 -8.70
N THR A 357 11.15 20.68 -7.48
CA THR A 357 10.68 21.57 -6.43
C THR A 357 11.42 21.28 -5.12
N VAL A 358 11.46 22.32 -4.28
CA VAL A 358 11.92 22.26 -2.89
C VAL A 358 10.74 22.14 -1.91
N ASP A 359 9.54 21.85 -2.41
CA ASP A 359 8.35 21.68 -1.59
C ASP A 359 8.53 20.49 -0.63
N SER A 360 8.30 20.79 0.66
CA SER A 360 8.37 19.84 1.75
C SER A 360 7.47 18.62 1.60
N ILE A 361 6.37 18.72 0.85
CA ILE A 361 5.48 17.56 0.61
C ILE A 361 6.20 16.45 -0.16
N PHE A 362 7.11 16.80 -1.08
CA PHE A 362 7.87 15.84 -1.88
C PHE A 362 9.25 15.56 -1.28
N SER A 363 9.92 16.58 -0.74
CA SER A 363 11.30 16.44 -0.31
C SER A 363 11.48 15.45 0.85
N LYS A 364 10.44 15.21 1.65
CA LYS A 364 10.42 14.23 2.76
C LYS A 364 10.52 12.77 2.31
N TYR A 365 10.14 12.47 1.06
CA TYR A 365 10.19 11.11 0.54
C TYR A 365 11.62 10.66 0.25
N GLN A 366 11.91 9.45 0.71
CA GLN A 366 13.10 8.70 0.32
C GLN A 366 12.81 7.95 -0.98
N VAL A 367 13.79 7.94 -1.90
CA VAL A 367 13.72 7.12 -3.12
C VAL A 367 14.93 6.21 -3.09
N LEU A 368 14.70 4.92 -2.80
CA LEU A 368 15.75 3.95 -2.49
C LEU A 368 15.75 2.80 -3.49
N GLU A 369 16.94 2.26 -3.76
CA GLU A 369 17.11 1.08 -4.61
C GLU A 369 17.01 -0.19 -3.77
N THR A 370 16.00 -1.02 -4.05
CA THR A 370 15.68 -2.23 -3.27
C THR A 370 16.90 -3.12 -3.08
N GLU A 371 17.52 -3.52 -4.19
CA GLU A 371 18.67 -4.42 -4.20
C GLU A 371 19.86 -3.85 -3.43
N ARG A 372 20.08 -2.54 -3.50
CA ARG A 372 21.19 -1.86 -2.83
C ARG A 372 21.01 -1.91 -1.32
N GLU A 373 19.79 -1.65 -0.85
CA GLU A 373 19.51 -1.68 0.57
C GLU A 373 19.50 -3.11 1.12
N MET A 374 18.93 -4.09 0.40
CA MET A 374 18.99 -5.49 0.80
C MET A 374 20.43 -6.05 0.85
N ILE A 375 21.33 -5.61 -0.03
CA ILE A 375 22.76 -5.97 0.03
C ILE A 375 23.41 -5.48 1.34
N ARG A 376 23.02 -4.30 1.85
CA ARG A 376 23.56 -3.77 3.13
C ARG A 376 23.15 -4.62 4.34
N PHE A 377 22.05 -5.34 4.21
CA PHE A 377 21.60 -6.33 5.20
C PHE A 377 22.17 -7.73 4.94
N GLY A 378 23.05 -7.90 3.96
CA GLY A 378 23.65 -9.20 3.66
C GLY A 378 22.70 -10.21 3.02
N MET A 379 21.69 -9.73 2.30
CA MET A 379 20.69 -10.59 1.64
C MET A 379 21.08 -11.06 0.24
N ALA A 380 22.19 -10.55 -0.31
CA ALA A 380 22.68 -10.88 -1.66
C ALA A 380 22.72 -12.39 -1.97
N PRO A 381 23.16 -13.29 -1.06
CA PRO A 381 23.20 -14.72 -1.34
C PRO A 381 21.84 -15.35 -1.69
N ALA A 382 20.73 -14.73 -1.29
CA ALA A 382 19.38 -15.22 -1.58
C ALA A 382 18.78 -14.65 -2.88
N PHE A 383 19.41 -13.65 -3.51
CA PHE A 383 18.89 -13.01 -4.73
C PHE A 383 18.62 -13.96 -5.90
N PRO A 384 19.41 -15.04 -6.13
CA PRO A 384 19.09 -16.01 -7.19
C PRO A 384 17.71 -16.66 -7.06
N GLN A 385 17.11 -16.70 -5.85
CA GLN A 385 15.74 -17.20 -5.64
C GLN A 385 14.67 -16.32 -6.31
N MET A 386 15.03 -15.09 -6.64
CA MET A 386 14.13 -14.04 -7.14
C MET A 386 14.34 -13.76 -8.63
N GLU A 387 15.51 -14.04 -9.18
CA GLU A 387 15.89 -13.73 -10.57
C GLU A 387 14.97 -14.40 -11.61
N THR A 388 14.37 -15.54 -11.26
CA THR A 388 13.47 -16.29 -12.16
C THR A 388 12.00 -15.90 -12.02
N ALA A 389 11.66 -15.12 -10.99
CA ALA A 389 10.29 -14.73 -10.74
C ALA A 389 9.87 -13.61 -11.71
N GLN A 390 8.69 -13.73 -12.35
CA GLN A 390 8.12 -12.70 -13.23
C GLN A 390 6.83 -12.07 -12.68
N GLY A 391 6.49 -10.86 -13.13
CA GLY A 391 5.15 -10.26 -12.95
C GLY A 391 4.96 -9.26 -11.81
N THR A 392 5.90 -9.10 -10.88
CA THR A 392 5.79 -8.21 -9.69
C THR A 392 7.14 -7.62 -9.29
N GLY A 393 7.17 -6.73 -8.29
CA GLY A 393 8.40 -6.12 -7.77
C GLY A 393 9.37 -7.11 -7.11
N PHE A 394 10.62 -6.67 -6.88
CA PHE A 394 11.65 -7.48 -6.24
C PHE A 394 11.36 -7.62 -4.75
N LEU A 395 11.15 -6.50 -4.06
CA LEU A 395 10.74 -6.50 -2.66
C LEU A 395 9.34 -7.08 -2.45
N GLU A 396 8.42 -6.83 -3.38
CA GLU A 396 7.05 -7.37 -3.35
C GLU A 396 7.04 -8.92 -3.29
N ARG A 397 8.04 -9.58 -3.87
CA ARG A 397 8.19 -11.04 -3.79
C ARG A 397 9.22 -11.50 -2.76
N GLY A 398 9.68 -10.59 -1.90
CA GLY A 398 10.79 -10.84 -0.99
C GLY A 398 10.59 -12.07 -0.10
N PHE A 399 9.35 -12.52 0.12
CA PHE A 399 9.04 -13.78 0.82
C PHE A 399 9.75 -15.00 0.20
N SER A 400 10.01 -15.01 -1.11
CA SER A 400 10.76 -16.08 -1.79
C SER A 400 12.23 -16.17 -1.37
N LEU A 401 12.79 -15.11 -0.78
CA LEU A 401 14.13 -15.15 -0.19
C LEU A 401 14.20 -16.09 1.01
N LEU A 402 13.07 -16.37 1.69
CA LEU A 402 12.99 -17.27 2.84
C LEU A 402 13.31 -18.74 2.49
N ARG A 403 13.34 -19.09 1.19
CA ARG A 403 13.92 -20.36 0.69
C ARG A 403 15.38 -20.55 1.09
N HIS A 404 16.06 -19.48 1.49
CA HIS A 404 17.38 -19.52 2.08
C HIS A 404 17.28 -19.15 3.58
N PRO A 405 16.94 -20.09 4.48
CA PRO A 405 16.50 -19.79 5.86
C PRO A 405 17.43 -18.85 6.65
N ASN A 406 18.74 -18.96 6.44
CA ASN A 406 19.75 -18.14 7.12
C ASN A 406 19.62 -16.63 6.87
N ILE A 407 18.85 -16.21 5.85
CA ILE A 407 18.63 -14.77 5.58
C ILE A 407 17.45 -14.19 6.37
N GLN A 408 16.62 -15.01 7.02
CA GLN A 408 15.42 -14.53 7.72
C GLN A 408 15.73 -13.41 8.73
N PRO A 409 16.73 -13.52 9.64
CA PRO A 409 17.01 -12.45 10.60
C PRO A 409 17.42 -11.14 9.94
N ASN A 410 18.21 -11.23 8.88
CA ASN A 410 18.65 -10.08 8.09
C ASN A 410 17.48 -9.41 7.37
N PHE A 411 16.55 -10.22 6.84
CA PHE A 411 15.38 -9.70 6.17
C PHE A 411 14.39 -9.04 7.15
N SER A 412 14.17 -9.64 8.31
CA SER A 412 13.42 -9.03 9.40
C SER A 412 14.06 -7.70 9.85
N GLY A 413 15.40 -7.65 9.93
CA GLY A 413 16.15 -6.43 10.21
C GLY A 413 15.96 -5.35 9.15
N PHE A 414 16.00 -5.72 7.86
CA PHE A 414 15.76 -4.81 6.74
C PHE A 414 14.36 -4.19 6.81
N LEU A 415 13.32 -5.03 6.95
CA LEU A 415 11.93 -4.57 7.04
C LEU A 415 11.72 -3.70 8.28
N SER A 416 12.30 -4.07 9.43
CA SER A 416 12.24 -3.28 10.65
C SER A 416 12.91 -1.92 10.50
N ARG A 417 14.09 -1.86 9.87
CA ARG A 417 14.86 -0.62 9.69
C ARG A 417 14.09 0.41 8.87
N TYR A 418 13.39 -0.04 7.84
CA TYR A 418 12.61 0.80 6.95
C TYR A 418 11.17 1.00 7.41
N GLY A 419 10.79 0.40 8.53
CA GLY A 419 9.42 0.48 9.04
C GLY A 419 8.41 -0.16 8.10
N GLN A 420 8.82 -1.20 7.36
CA GLN A 420 7.94 -1.92 6.45
C GLN A 420 6.99 -2.81 7.27
N ARG A 421 5.71 -2.41 7.32
CA ARG A 421 4.67 -3.06 8.13
C ARG A 421 3.60 -3.74 7.29
N LEU A 422 3.53 -3.40 6.00
CA LEU A 422 2.71 -4.09 5.01
C LEU A 422 3.61 -4.89 4.08
N PHE A 423 3.29 -6.17 3.90
CA PHE A 423 4.13 -7.08 3.14
C PHE A 423 3.32 -8.06 2.30
N ARG A 424 3.83 -8.45 1.14
CA ARG A 424 3.21 -9.50 0.33
C ARG A 424 3.86 -10.83 0.64
N MET A 425 3.03 -11.82 0.90
CA MET A 425 3.38 -13.22 0.99
C MET A 425 2.15 -13.98 0.54
N ASP A 426 2.26 -14.73 -0.56
CA ASP A 426 1.15 -15.49 -1.13
C ASP A 426 1.27 -17.01 -0.91
N ASP A 427 2.43 -17.45 -0.42
CA ASP A 427 2.74 -18.86 -0.20
C ASP A 427 3.38 -19.10 1.19
N LEU A 428 2.66 -19.80 2.07
CA LEU A 428 3.18 -20.26 3.37
C LEU A 428 4.09 -21.49 3.21
N GLY A 429 4.10 -22.15 2.06
CA GLY A 429 4.95 -23.30 1.74
C GLY A 429 6.30 -22.92 1.13
N VAL A 430 6.63 -21.61 1.07
CA VAL A 430 7.88 -21.13 0.48
C VAL A 430 9.13 -21.53 1.28
N ALA A 431 8.97 -21.83 2.57
CA ALA A 431 10.01 -22.29 3.48
C ALA A 431 9.40 -23.20 4.55
N ASP A 432 10.24 -23.79 5.41
CA ASP A 432 9.77 -24.60 6.53
C ASP A 432 8.87 -23.76 7.47
N PRO A 433 7.82 -24.34 8.07
CA PRO A 433 6.87 -23.64 8.93
C PRO A 433 7.52 -22.78 10.03
N GLU A 434 8.61 -23.27 10.64
CA GLU A 434 9.35 -22.57 11.68
C GLU A 434 10.03 -21.30 11.15
N VAL A 435 10.52 -21.32 9.90
CA VAL A 435 11.11 -20.14 9.25
C VAL A 435 10.03 -19.09 8.97
N ILE A 436 8.85 -19.52 8.54
CA ILE A 436 7.69 -18.64 8.29
C ILE A 436 7.18 -18.04 9.59
N ASP A 437 7.01 -18.85 10.63
CA ASP A 437 6.62 -18.38 11.96
C ASP A 437 7.60 -17.34 12.48
N ARG A 438 8.89 -17.67 12.48
CA ARG A 438 9.93 -16.77 12.94
C ARG A 438 9.92 -15.46 12.17
N PHE A 439 9.82 -15.51 10.84
CA PHE A 439 9.72 -14.32 10.03
C PHE A 439 8.50 -13.46 10.38
N LEU A 440 7.30 -14.05 10.49
CA LEU A 440 6.07 -13.30 10.78
C LEU A 440 6.00 -12.78 12.24
N LEU A 441 6.71 -13.41 13.18
CA LEU A 441 6.71 -13.04 14.61
C LEU A 441 7.86 -12.11 15.02
N ASP A 442 9.01 -12.21 14.34
CA ASP A 442 10.19 -11.37 14.59
C ASP A 442 10.15 -10.08 13.75
N THR A 443 9.41 -10.08 12.64
CA THR A 443 9.28 -8.90 11.77
C THR A 443 8.07 -8.07 12.18
N PRO A 444 8.14 -6.73 12.15
CA PRO A 444 7.00 -5.86 12.46
C PRO A 444 5.95 -5.81 11.35
N ILE A 445 5.58 -6.95 10.76
CA ILE A 445 4.52 -7.06 9.76
C ILE A 445 3.18 -7.05 10.52
N ASP A 446 2.33 -6.11 10.13
CA ASP A 446 0.98 -5.98 10.69
C ASP A 446 -0.05 -6.60 9.75
N LEU A 447 0.11 -6.38 8.44
CA LEU A 447 -0.78 -6.88 7.39
C LEU A 447 0.02 -7.63 6.33
N LEU A 448 -0.46 -8.82 5.95
CA LEU A 448 -0.13 -9.37 4.64
C LEU A 448 -1.12 -8.81 3.62
N CYS A 449 -0.63 -8.39 2.47
CA CYS A 449 -1.42 -7.73 1.43
C CYS A 449 -1.15 -8.36 0.06
N SER A 450 -2.19 -8.41 -0.78
CA SER A 450 -2.16 -8.94 -2.15
C SER A 450 -1.82 -10.44 -2.19
N GLY A 451 -2.84 -11.27 -2.40
CA GLY A 451 -2.72 -12.74 -2.39
C GLY A 451 -2.49 -13.36 -1.02
N ALA A 452 -2.88 -12.72 0.09
CA ALA A 452 -2.61 -13.25 1.42
C ALA A 452 -3.15 -14.70 1.59
N PRO A 453 -2.31 -15.65 2.06
CA PRO A 453 -2.70 -17.02 2.28
C PRO A 453 -3.67 -17.11 3.48
N PRO A 454 -4.36 -18.25 3.69
CA PRO A 454 -5.27 -18.44 4.81
C PRO A 454 -4.51 -18.61 6.15
N LEU A 455 -3.79 -17.57 6.57
CA LEU A 455 -2.82 -17.57 7.66
C LEU A 455 -3.40 -18.07 8.99
N HIS A 456 -4.56 -17.55 9.38
CA HIS A 456 -5.17 -17.91 10.67
C HIS A 456 -5.72 -19.33 10.70
N ARG A 457 -6.16 -19.86 9.53
CA ARG A 457 -6.53 -21.27 9.39
C ARG A 457 -5.28 -22.15 9.50
N TRP A 458 -4.21 -21.79 8.80
CA TRP A 458 -2.94 -22.51 8.85
C TRP A 458 -2.38 -22.59 10.27
N TRP A 459 -2.34 -21.49 11.01
CA TRP A 459 -1.94 -21.51 12.42
C TRP A 459 -2.94 -22.26 13.32
N GLY A 460 -4.24 -22.11 13.10
CA GLY A 460 -5.27 -22.81 13.88
C GLY A 460 -5.11 -24.33 13.82
N GLU A 461 -4.92 -24.88 12.61
CA GLU A 461 -4.68 -26.31 12.41
C GLU A 461 -3.38 -26.78 13.11
N ARG A 462 -2.33 -25.96 13.12
CA ARG A 462 -1.06 -26.27 13.81
C ARG A 462 -1.20 -26.25 15.33
N VAL A 463 -1.99 -25.32 15.88
CA VAL A 463 -2.36 -25.30 17.31
C VAL A 463 -3.13 -26.58 17.68
N GLU A 464 -4.11 -26.98 16.88
CA GLU A 464 -4.91 -28.19 17.13
C GLU A 464 -4.05 -29.47 17.11
N ARG A 465 -3.02 -29.51 16.25
CA ARG A 465 -2.04 -30.61 16.20
C ARG A 465 -0.99 -30.55 17.31
N GLY A 466 -0.96 -29.48 18.11
CA GLY A 466 0.03 -29.28 19.16
C GLY A 466 1.43 -28.93 18.64
N GLU A 467 1.54 -28.49 17.39
CA GLU A 467 2.81 -28.08 16.77
C GLU A 467 3.27 -26.72 17.29
N ILE A 468 2.33 -25.84 17.67
CA ILE A 468 2.60 -24.51 18.26
C ILE A 468 1.67 -24.24 19.45
N GLN A 469 2.12 -23.42 20.41
CA GLN A 469 1.33 -23.04 21.59
C GLN A 469 0.64 -21.69 21.41
N VAL A 470 -0.58 -21.57 21.95
CA VAL A 470 -1.32 -20.29 22.03
C VAL A 470 -0.66 -19.37 23.06
N GLY A 471 -0.54 -18.08 22.75
CA GLY A 471 -0.13 -17.05 23.70
C GLY A 471 1.36 -17.06 24.10
N LYS A 472 2.20 -17.94 23.54
CA LYS A 472 3.65 -17.93 23.75
C LYS A 472 4.41 -17.52 22.49
N ARG A 473 5.36 -16.61 22.66
CA ARG A 473 6.53 -16.54 21.77
C ARG A 473 7.36 -17.79 22.06
N GLU A 474 7.74 -18.52 21.02
CA GLU A 474 8.74 -19.57 21.16
C GLU A 474 10.05 -18.87 21.58
N GLU A 475 10.41 -18.99 22.86
CA GLU A 475 11.72 -18.60 23.33
C GLU A 475 12.72 -19.48 22.59
N GLY A 476 13.51 -18.89 21.71
CA GLY A 476 14.63 -19.59 21.09
C GLY A 476 15.51 -20.15 22.20
N GLU A 477 15.95 -21.39 22.03
CA GLU A 477 16.93 -22.02 22.93
C GLU A 477 18.17 -21.14 23.02
N ASP A 478 18.23 -20.27 24.03
CA ASP A 478 19.47 -19.68 24.49
C ASP A 478 20.36 -20.84 24.90
N GLY A 479 21.47 -20.98 24.18
CA GLY A 479 22.51 -21.95 24.43
C GLY A 479 23.08 -21.79 25.83
N GLY A 480 22.42 -22.44 26.79
CA GLY A 480 22.95 -22.75 28.11
C GLY A 480 24.05 -23.79 28.00
N GLY A 481 25.24 -23.36 27.58
CA GLY A 481 26.48 -24.10 27.72
C GLY A 481 27.21 -23.64 28.97
N SER A 482 27.17 -24.49 29.99
CA SER A 482 27.92 -24.46 31.25
C SER A 482 29.39 -24.06 31.14
#